data_AF-A0A936UMN1-F1
#
_entry.id   AF-A0A936UMN1-F1
#
_cell.length_a   1.000
_cell.length_b   1.000
_cell.length_c   1.000
_cell.angle_alpha   90.00
_cell.angle_beta   90.00
_cell.angle_gamma   90.00
#
_symmetry.space_group_name_H-M   'P 1'
#
loop_
_entity.id
_entity.type
_entity.pdbx_description
1 polymer ?
#
loop_
_entity_poly.entity_id
_entity_poly.type
_entity_poly.pdbx_seq_one_letter_code
_entity_poly.pdbx_strand_id
1 'polypeptide(L)'
;MFDRSGLWPIRAHFIRRLLAQVMLGPVLINGVTAQTSCVPLSADWSFRQADDQRWYSAEVPGVVHTDLMRHGLIPDPYVNFNADSVQWIENQDWIYTRTINVDRALLKNEHIDLVFKGLDTFAEVYLNDEPLCKADNMFRSWEWPIRRCYDAAPMN
;
A
#
# COMPACT_ATOMS: atom_id res chain seq x y z
N MET A 1 14.82 -10.79 13.55
CA MET A 1 15.36 -12.09 13.11
C MET A 1 14.55 -12.47 11.88
N PHE A 2 15.14 -12.37 10.69
CA PHE A 2 14.42 -12.44 9.41
C PHE A 2 13.97 -13.87 9.10
N ASP A 3 12.71 -14.03 8.69
CA ASP A 3 12.14 -15.28 8.20
C ASP A 3 12.60 -15.55 6.76
N ARG A 4 13.06 -16.78 6.49
CA ARG A 4 13.62 -17.26 5.22
C ARG A 4 12.55 -17.75 4.23
N SER A 5 11.29 -17.39 4.43
CA SER A 5 10.14 -17.96 3.73
C SER A 5 9.76 -17.30 2.40
N GLY A 6 10.42 -16.22 1.98
CA GLY A 6 10.05 -15.51 0.74
C GLY A 6 8.69 -14.80 0.83
N LEU A 7 8.28 -14.44 2.05
CA LEU A 7 7.06 -13.71 2.36
C LEU A 7 7.40 -12.21 2.51
N TRP A 8 6.82 -11.36 1.65
CA TRP A 8 7.12 -9.92 1.58
C TRP A 8 5.97 -9.07 2.14
N PRO A 9 6.03 -8.61 3.40
CA PRO A 9 5.00 -7.73 3.94
C PRO A 9 5.11 -6.33 3.33
N ILE A 10 4.09 -5.94 2.57
CA ILE A 10 3.78 -4.57 2.22
C ILE A 10 2.89 -4.02 3.34
N ARG A 11 3.22 -2.84 3.86
CA ARG A 11 2.38 -2.11 4.81
C ARG A 11 2.13 -0.71 4.27
N ALA A 12 0.88 -0.30 4.20
CA ALA A 12 0.50 1.08 3.96
C ALA A 12 -0.10 1.64 5.25
N HIS A 13 0.51 2.68 5.80
CA HIS A 13 0.08 3.42 6.98
C HIS A 13 -0.52 4.74 6.52
N PHE A 14 -1.80 4.98 6.74
CA PHE A 14 -2.39 6.28 6.37
C PHE A 14 -2.18 7.27 7.53
N ILE A 15 -1.34 8.30 7.35
CA ILE A 15 -0.92 9.24 8.42
C ILE A 15 -1.11 10.70 7.95
N ARG A 16 -1.71 11.55 8.80
CA ARG A 16 -1.81 13.02 8.58
C ARG A 16 -0.49 13.73 8.93
N ARG A 17 0.19 14.40 7.97
CA ARG A 17 0.95 15.67 8.18
C ARG A 17 1.55 16.29 6.91
N LEU A 18 1.49 17.63 6.88
CA LEU A 18 1.82 18.64 5.85
C LEU A 18 3.34 18.94 5.75
N LEU A 19 3.88 19.19 4.52
CA LEU A 19 4.77 20.34 4.16
C LEU A 19 5.38 20.29 2.72
N ALA A 20 5.12 21.37 1.96
CA ALA A 20 5.95 22.16 1.01
C ALA A 20 6.94 21.58 -0.05
N GLN A 21 6.60 21.89 -1.33
CA GLN A 21 7.37 22.57 -2.43
C GLN A 21 8.62 21.98 -3.17
N VAL A 22 8.45 21.91 -4.53
CA VAL A 22 9.31 22.42 -5.66
C VAL A 22 10.27 21.50 -6.50
N MET A 23 9.82 21.24 -7.74
CA MET A 23 10.37 21.37 -9.13
C MET A 23 11.46 20.47 -9.79
N LEU A 24 11.02 19.87 -10.92
CA LEU A 24 11.52 19.76 -12.33
C LEU A 24 12.83 19.04 -12.77
N GLY A 25 12.65 18.19 -13.80
CA GLY A 25 13.61 17.94 -14.89
C GLY A 25 13.27 16.67 -15.72
N PRO A 26 13.16 16.70 -17.06
CA PRO A 26 12.82 15.52 -17.85
C PRO A 26 14.07 14.69 -18.17
N VAL A 27 13.94 13.36 -18.11
CA VAL A 27 14.93 12.41 -18.63
C VAL A 27 14.28 11.60 -19.74
N LEU A 28 14.90 11.61 -20.92
CA LEU A 28 14.52 10.79 -22.06
C LEU A 28 15.01 9.35 -21.84
N ILE A 29 14.14 8.36 -22.04
CA ILE A 29 14.48 6.94 -21.94
C ILE A 29 14.37 6.30 -23.33
N ASN A 30 15.47 5.69 -23.78
CA ASN A 30 15.51 4.84 -24.97
C ASN A 30 14.89 3.47 -24.66
N GLY A 31 14.00 3.02 -25.55
CA GLY A 31 13.23 1.80 -25.39
C GLY A 31 14.09 0.54 -25.47
N VAL A 32 14.05 -0.23 -24.38
CA VAL A 32 14.33 -1.67 -24.39
C VAL A 32 12.98 -2.36 -24.31
N THR A 33 12.73 -3.31 -25.22
CA THR A 33 11.56 -4.19 -25.14
C THR A 33 11.71 -5.08 -23.91
N ALA A 34 11.11 -4.67 -22.79
CA ALA A 34 11.08 -5.42 -21.55
C ALA A 34 9.93 -6.43 -21.58
N GLN A 35 10.20 -7.66 -21.16
CA GLN A 35 9.14 -8.62 -20.85
C GLN A 35 8.49 -8.19 -19.53
N THR A 36 7.37 -7.48 -19.61
CA THR A 36 6.65 -7.00 -18.42
C THR A 36 5.86 -8.13 -17.78
N SER A 37 6.30 -8.60 -16.62
CA SER A 37 5.51 -9.46 -15.74
C SER A 37 4.86 -8.62 -14.65
N CYS A 38 3.54 -8.71 -14.51
CA CYS A 38 2.76 -7.98 -13.51
C CYS A 38 2.27 -8.91 -12.41
N VAL A 39 2.55 -8.57 -11.15
CA VAL A 39 1.98 -9.25 -9.98
C VAL A 39 0.87 -8.37 -9.42
N PRO A 40 -0.41 -8.78 -9.51
CA PRO A 40 -1.51 -7.94 -9.07
C PRO A 40 -1.55 -7.82 -7.54
N LEU A 41 -1.70 -6.59 -7.06
CA LEU A 41 -1.86 -6.30 -5.64
C LEU A 41 -3.31 -6.43 -5.14
N SER A 42 -4.22 -7.11 -5.82
CA SER A 42 -5.66 -7.06 -5.52
C SER A 42 -6.21 -8.09 -4.51
N ALA A 43 -5.39 -8.96 -3.93
CA ALA A 43 -5.83 -10.06 -3.06
C ALA A 43 -5.12 -10.04 -1.70
N ASP A 44 -5.61 -10.81 -0.73
CA ASP A 44 -4.91 -11.13 0.54
C ASP A 44 -4.49 -9.91 1.38
N TRP A 45 -5.28 -8.84 1.36
CA TRP A 45 -5.07 -7.71 2.25
C TRP A 45 -5.71 -7.95 3.61
N SER A 46 -5.08 -7.40 4.63
CA SER A 46 -5.65 -7.25 5.95
C SER A 46 -5.57 -5.79 6.37
N PHE A 47 -6.53 -5.35 7.17
CA PHE A 47 -6.56 -4.01 7.72
C PHE A 47 -6.81 -4.02 9.23
N ARG A 48 -6.36 -2.96 9.90
CA ARG A 48 -6.68 -2.68 11.30
C ARG A 48 -6.60 -1.18 11.60
N GLN A 49 -7.21 -0.77 12.69
CA GLN A 49 -6.95 0.51 13.32
C GLN A 49 -5.53 0.52 13.90
N ALA A 50 -4.82 1.65 13.83
CA ALA A 50 -3.39 1.70 14.19
C ALA A 50 -3.11 1.40 15.68
N ASP A 51 -4.04 1.73 16.56
CA ASP A 51 -4.01 1.51 18.01
C ASP A 51 -4.62 0.16 18.46
N ASP A 52 -5.32 -0.55 17.59
CA ASP A 52 -5.86 -1.90 17.85
C ASP A 52 -4.86 -2.99 17.43
N GLN A 53 -4.86 -4.14 18.09
CA GLN A 53 -4.06 -5.30 17.70
C GLN A 53 -4.79 -6.25 16.75
N ARG A 54 -6.11 -6.10 16.61
CA ARG A 54 -6.93 -7.03 15.84
C ARG A 54 -6.91 -6.72 14.35
N TRP A 55 -6.53 -7.71 13.55
CA TRP A 55 -6.57 -7.66 12.09
C TRP A 55 -7.84 -8.26 11.54
N TYR A 56 -8.30 -7.70 10.42
CA TYR A 56 -9.45 -8.15 9.64
C TYR A 56 -9.05 -8.26 8.17
N SER A 57 -9.71 -9.11 7.39
CA SER A 57 -9.48 -9.16 5.93
C SER A 57 -10.00 -7.89 5.25
N ALA A 58 -9.32 -7.44 4.20
CA ALA A 58 -9.68 -6.26 3.42
C ALA A 58 -9.78 -6.58 1.93
N GLU A 59 -10.62 -5.83 1.22
CA GLU A 59 -10.68 -5.85 -0.25
C GLU A 59 -9.97 -4.62 -0.82
N VAL A 60 -8.99 -4.86 -1.70
CA VAL A 60 -8.26 -3.81 -2.41
C VAL A 60 -8.37 -4.07 -3.91
N PRO A 61 -8.82 -3.09 -4.72
CA PRO A 61 -9.18 -1.72 -4.36
C PRO A 61 -10.45 -1.60 -3.51
N GLY A 62 -10.47 -0.68 -2.56
CA GLY A 62 -11.57 -0.47 -1.61
C GLY A 62 -11.29 0.69 -0.66
N VAL A 63 -12.20 0.90 0.30
CA VAL A 63 -12.06 1.91 1.37
C VAL A 63 -12.37 1.30 2.74
N VAL A 64 -11.84 1.92 3.79
CA VAL A 64 -11.99 1.44 5.17
C VAL A 64 -13.45 1.24 5.59
N HIS A 65 -14.36 2.13 5.18
CA HIS A 65 -15.78 2.03 5.48
C HIS A 65 -16.39 0.73 4.96
N THR A 66 -16.07 0.34 3.73
CA THR A 66 -16.60 -0.90 3.14
C THR A 66 -16.02 -2.15 3.80
N ASP A 67 -14.76 -2.10 4.23
CA ASP A 67 -14.14 -3.21 4.96
C ASP A 67 -14.74 -3.36 6.37
N LEU A 68 -14.90 -2.26 7.12
CA LEU A 68 -15.56 -2.26 8.42
C LEU A 68 -17.00 -2.79 8.34
N MET A 69 -17.75 -2.36 7.33
CA MET A 69 -19.14 -2.78 7.13
C MET A 69 -19.23 -4.28 6.82
N ARG A 70 -18.30 -4.82 6.02
CA ARG A 70 -18.23 -6.26 5.70
C ARG A 70 -18.02 -7.14 6.93
N HIS A 71 -17.28 -6.63 7.93
CA HIS A 71 -17.08 -7.29 9.21
C HIS A 71 -18.15 -6.95 10.25
N GLY A 72 -19.19 -6.18 9.88
CA GLY A 72 -20.28 -5.79 10.77
C GLY A 72 -19.84 -4.86 11.91
N LEU A 73 -18.71 -4.17 11.75
CA LEU A 73 -18.14 -3.28 12.77
C LEU A 73 -18.81 -1.90 12.78
N ILE A 74 -19.43 -1.53 11.66
CA ILE A 74 -20.18 -0.30 11.50
C ILE A 74 -21.52 -0.60 10.81
N PRO A 75 -22.57 0.18 11.09
CA PRO A 75 -23.81 0.10 10.32
C PRO A 75 -23.62 0.67 8.91
N ASP A 76 -24.56 0.39 8.01
CA ASP A 76 -24.58 1.01 6.68
C ASP A 76 -24.75 2.53 6.84
N PRO A 77 -23.76 3.36 6.42
CA PRO A 77 -23.78 4.80 6.59
C PRO A 77 -24.87 5.50 5.76
N TYR A 78 -25.40 4.84 4.72
CA TYR A 78 -26.44 5.39 3.85
C TYR A 78 -27.86 5.17 4.39
N VAL A 79 -28.00 4.49 5.52
CA VAL A 79 -29.31 4.20 6.15
C VAL A 79 -29.56 5.16 7.32
N ASN A 80 -30.74 5.79 7.32
CA ASN A 80 -31.21 6.68 8.39
C ASN A 80 -30.20 7.79 8.74
N PHE A 81 -29.79 7.86 10.02
CA PHE A 81 -28.83 8.82 10.57
C PHE A 81 -27.49 8.14 10.92
N ASN A 82 -27.19 6.99 10.31
CA ASN A 82 -25.95 6.26 10.60
C ASN A 82 -24.70 7.00 10.13
N ALA A 83 -24.81 7.94 9.18
CA ALA A 83 -23.69 8.77 8.75
C ALA A 83 -22.99 9.48 9.94
N ASP A 84 -23.75 9.93 10.94
CA ASP A 84 -23.20 10.59 12.12
C ASP A 84 -22.49 9.60 13.06
N SER A 85 -22.96 8.35 13.11
CA SER A 85 -22.40 7.33 14.00
C SER A 85 -21.07 6.74 13.52
N VAL A 86 -20.70 7.00 12.26
CA VAL A 86 -19.46 6.49 11.65
C VAL A 86 -18.37 7.57 11.48
N GLN A 87 -18.65 8.82 11.84
CA GLN A 87 -17.71 9.96 11.73
C GLN A 87 -16.37 9.72 12.45
N TRP A 88 -16.35 8.87 13.48
CA TRP A 88 -15.14 8.56 14.23
C TRP A 88 -14.05 7.90 13.36
N ILE A 89 -14.43 7.21 12.27
CA ILE A 89 -13.51 6.46 11.40
C ILE A 89 -12.45 7.38 10.78
N GLU A 90 -12.85 8.60 10.39
CA GLU A 90 -11.96 9.61 9.78
C GLU A 90 -10.93 10.21 10.75
N ASN A 91 -11.15 10.02 12.06
CA ASN A 91 -10.26 10.49 13.11
C ASN A 91 -9.28 9.41 13.58
N GLN A 92 -9.30 8.23 12.96
CA GLN A 92 -8.38 7.14 13.26
C GLN A 92 -7.40 6.91 12.12
N ASP A 93 -6.21 6.44 12.47
CA ASP A 93 -5.24 5.96 11.50
C ASP A 93 -5.51 4.48 11.18
N TRP A 94 -5.37 4.13 9.92
CA TRP A 94 -5.64 2.79 9.42
C TRP A 94 -4.40 2.21 8.77
N ILE A 95 -4.21 0.91 8.98
CA ILE A 95 -3.06 0.17 8.46
C ILE A 95 -3.59 -0.93 7.58
N TYR A 96 -3.14 -0.94 6.33
CA TYR A 96 -3.36 -2.02 5.39
C TYR A 96 -2.07 -2.80 5.22
N THR A 97 -2.13 -4.13 5.23
CA THR A 97 -0.97 -4.98 4.97
C THR A 97 -1.31 -6.15 4.07
N ARG A 98 -0.34 -6.54 3.25
CA ARG A 98 -0.39 -7.75 2.44
C ARG A 98 0.99 -8.37 2.38
N THR A 99 1.04 -9.69 2.31
CA THR A 99 2.26 -10.40 1.93
C THR A 99 2.20 -10.82 0.47
N ILE A 100 3.23 -10.51 -0.33
CA ILE A 100 3.38 -11.03 -1.69
C ILE A 100 4.51 -12.05 -1.72
N ASN A 101 4.42 -13.05 -2.61
CA ASN A 101 5.54 -13.92 -2.92
C ASN A 101 6.09 -13.50 -4.29
N VAL A 102 7.38 -13.19 -4.34
CA VAL A 102 8.05 -12.71 -5.54
C VAL A 102 8.97 -13.80 -6.05
N ASP A 103 8.70 -14.30 -7.26
CA ASP A 103 9.55 -15.31 -7.89
C ASP A 103 10.95 -14.76 -8.16
N ARG A 104 11.98 -15.59 -7.98
CA ARG A 104 13.37 -15.30 -8.33
C ARG A 104 13.52 -14.88 -9.79
N ALA A 105 12.65 -15.34 -10.68
CA ALA A 105 12.63 -14.88 -12.07
C ALA A 105 12.31 -13.37 -12.16
N LEU A 106 11.33 -12.86 -11.39
CA LEU A 106 11.01 -11.44 -11.32
C LEU A 106 12.20 -10.63 -10.75
N LEU A 107 12.87 -11.17 -9.74
CA LEU A 107 14.02 -10.51 -9.10
C LEU A 107 15.23 -10.34 -10.03
N LYS A 108 15.31 -11.11 -11.11
CA LYS A 108 16.37 -10.97 -12.12
C LYS A 108 16.14 -9.77 -13.05
N ASN A 109 14.93 -9.23 -13.10
CA ASN A 109 14.64 -8.09 -13.96
C ASN A 109 15.41 -6.85 -13.50
N GLU A 110 15.98 -6.13 -14.47
CA GLU A 110 16.73 -4.88 -14.21
C GLU A 110 15.83 -3.80 -13.61
N HIS A 111 14.55 -3.81 -13.96
CA HIS A 111 13.54 -2.87 -13.48
C HIS A 111 12.39 -3.61 -12.80
N ILE A 112 12.06 -3.19 -11.59
CA ILE A 112 10.95 -3.72 -10.80
C ILE A 112 10.34 -2.54 -10.07
N ASP A 113 9.07 -2.26 -10.37
CA ASP A 113 8.35 -1.13 -9.82
C ASP A 113 7.17 -1.59 -8.97
N LEU A 114 6.96 -0.90 -7.85
CA LEU A 114 5.74 -0.98 -7.08
C LEU A 114 4.79 0.12 -7.55
N VAL A 115 3.64 -0.28 -8.07
CA VAL A 115 2.68 0.65 -8.69
C VAL A 115 1.36 0.65 -7.92
N PHE A 116 0.98 1.81 -7.39
CA PHE A 116 -0.35 2.09 -6.88
C PHE A 116 -1.05 3.08 -7.81
N LYS A 117 -2.21 2.69 -8.36
CA LYS A 117 -2.96 3.57 -9.28
C LYS A 117 -3.68 4.73 -8.57
N GLY A 118 -3.84 4.63 -7.25
CA GLY A 118 -4.38 5.65 -6.37
C GLY A 118 -4.19 5.25 -4.91
N LEU A 119 -3.88 6.22 -4.06
CA LEU A 119 -3.78 6.09 -2.61
C LEU A 119 -4.54 7.27 -2.00
N ASP A 120 -5.64 7.00 -1.32
CA ASP A 120 -6.52 8.02 -0.75
C ASP A 120 -6.21 8.26 0.74
N THR A 121 -5.71 9.42 1.15
CA THR A 121 -4.95 10.39 0.35
C THR A 121 -3.53 10.50 0.88
N PHE A 122 -3.39 10.56 2.20
CA PHE A 122 -2.10 10.56 2.88
C PHE A 122 -1.72 9.14 3.29
N ALA A 123 -0.71 8.56 2.65
CA ALA A 123 -0.26 7.20 2.92
C ALA A 123 1.27 7.11 2.98
N GLU A 124 1.80 6.48 4.01
CA GLU A 124 3.18 6.04 4.12
C GLU A 124 3.26 4.56 3.73
N VAL A 125 3.97 4.27 2.65
CA VAL A 125 4.13 2.89 2.14
C VAL A 125 5.47 2.35 2.60
N TYR A 126 5.43 1.13 3.10
CA TYR A 126 6.56 0.36 3.57
C TYR A 126 6.65 -0.94 2.78
N LEU A 127 7.87 -1.33 2.45
CA LEU A 127 8.20 -2.61 1.84
C LEU A 127 9.24 -3.29 2.72
N ASN A 128 8.95 -4.48 3.25
CA ASN A 128 9.81 -5.18 4.21
C ASN A 128 10.18 -4.35 5.44
N ASP A 129 9.18 -3.64 5.98
CA ASP A 129 9.32 -2.72 7.12
C ASP A 129 10.23 -1.50 6.87
N GLU A 130 10.80 -1.33 5.67
CA GLU A 130 11.53 -0.13 5.28
C GLU A 130 10.58 0.89 4.63
N PRO A 131 10.66 2.18 5.02
CA PRO A 131 9.85 3.23 4.43
C PRO A 131 10.23 3.41 2.97
N LEU A 132 9.28 3.21 2.07
CA LEU A 132 9.48 3.37 0.63
C LEU A 132 9.13 4.79 0.19
N CYS A 133 7.97 5.30 0.60
CA CYS A 133 7.45 6.57 0.10
C CYS A 133 6.27 7.10 0.91
N LYS A 134 5.94 8.37 0.65
CA LYS A 134 4.72 9.02 1.13
C LYS A 134 3.89 9.47 -0.08
N ALA A 135 2.62 9.09 -0.08
CA ALA A 135 1.60 9.58 -1.00
C ALA A 135 0.78 10.66 -0.30
N ASP A 136 0.38 11.68 -1.06
CA ASP A 136 -0.37 12.85 -0.57
C ASP A 136 -1.50 13.28 -1.53
N ASN A 137 -1.84 12.42 -2.49
CA ASN A 137 -2.77 12.75 -3.57
C ASN A 137 -3.42 11.49 -4.16
N MET A 138 -4.75 11.40 -4.00
CA MET A 138 -5.54 10.28 -4.50
C MET A 138 -5.70 10.24 -6.02
N PHE A 139 -5.50 11.36 -6.71
CA PHE A 139 -5.70 11.47 -8.17
C PHE A 139 -4.44 11.13 -8.98
N ARG A 140 -3.37 10.69 -8.32
CA ARG A 140 -2.10 10.34 -8.95
C ARG A 140 -1.87 8.84 -8.90
N SER A 141 -1.33 8.31 -9.98
CA SER A 141 -0.62 7.03 -9.91
C SER A 141 0.75 7.26 -9.30
N TRP A 142 1.12 6.31 -8.45
CA TRP A 142 2.37 6.31 -7.74
C TRP A 142 3.18 5.07 -8.13
N GLU A 143 4.41 5.29 -8.55
CA GLU A 143 5.29 4.26 -9.09
C GLU A 143 6.69 4.47 -8.52
N TRP A 144 7.24 3.42 -7.94
CA TRP A 144 8.55 3.46 -7.31
C TRP A 144 9.42 2.27 -7.70
N PRO A 145 10.66 2.50 -8.16
CA PRO A 145 11.60 1.42 -8.42
C PRO A 145 12.06 0.80 -7.11
N ILE A 146 11.76 -0.47 -6.90
CA ILE A 146 12.02 -1.18 -5.63
C ILE A 146 13.25 -2.09 -5.68
N ARG A 147 13.97 -2.16 -6.81
CA ARG A 147 15.14 -3.06 -6.98
C ARG A 147 16.18 -2.89 -5.86
N ARG A 148 16.49 -1.66 -5.47
CA ARG A 148 17.49 -1.36 -4.42
C ARG A 148 17.11 -1.88 -3.03
N CYS A 149 15.81 -2.00 -2.75
CA CYS A 149 15.31 -2.54 -1.49
C CYS A 149 15.57 -4.06 -1.37
N TYR A 150 15.79 -4.77 -2.49
CA TYR A 150 16.14 -6.20 -2.51
C TYR A 150 17.63 -6.43 -2.27
N ASP A 151 18.49 -5.66 -2.91
CA ASP A 151 19.94 -5.90 -2.84
C ASP A 151 20.50 -5.65 -1.42
N ALA A 152 19.78 -4.91 -0.58
CA ALA A 152 20.11 -4.65 0.83
C ALA A 152 19.68 -5.78 1.78
N ALA A 153 18.78 -6.67 1.37
CA ALA A 153 18.40 -7.85 2.16
C ALA A 153 19.36 -9.00 1.81
N PRO A 154 20.02 -9.65 2.79
CA PRO A 154 20.96 -10.73 2.48
C PRO A 154 20.23 -11.88 1.78
N MET A 155 20.44 -12.01 0.48
CA MET A 155 20.02 -13.16 -0.30
C MET A 155 20.88 -14.37 0.09
N ASN A 156 20.38 -15.18 1.03
CA ASN A 156 20.95 -16.48 1.39
C ASN A 156 19.99 -17.60 1.00
#